data_AF-A0A3N1CPT4-F1
#
_entry.id   AF-A0A3N1CPT4-F1
#
_cell.length_a   1.000
_cell.length_b   1.000
_cell.length_c   1.000
_cell.angle_alpha   90.00
_cell.angle_beta   90.00
_cell.angle_gamma   90.00
#
_symmetry.space_group_name_H-M   'P 1'
#
loop_
_entity.id
_entity.type
_entity.pdbx_description
1 polymer ?
#
loop_
_entity_poly.entity_id
_entity_poly.type
_entity_poly.pdbx_seq_one_letter_code
_entity_poly.pdbx_strand_id
1 'polypeptide(L)'
;MTTTPTLSITREILRVYDQRFLEVEQPVRRQVVTATKGMLGGLLTADVRQELPESARLRAFCIENELFEELERLIADELAGHKEGAVVVGGRVYAVYPYLRGVPRQDADITAEVGVEHVLTGLSWDRAGRLKVAGRAAISRVQARGQDVQLILRDGDETITHPVSTSGEEFEYLLELPETGLWTVDVEVTVLGLRRTAPFGTVRADGFKNPKVREGVTLDLSEGLWIGIDGGAPPARPRRFWEFGRSRRA
;
A
#
# COMPACT_ATOMS: atom_id res chain seq x y z
N MET A 1 16.94 23.03 8.67
CA MET A 1 17.58 21.82 9.25
C MET A 1 17.31 21.79 10.74
N THR A 2 16.23 21.12 11.16
CA THR A 2 15.85 20.63 12.53
C THR A 2 14.42 20.04 12.47
N THR A 3 13.96 19.53 11.32
CA THR A 3 12.59 18.99 11.17
C THR A 3 12.42 17.63 11.84
N THR A 4 13.50 16.84 11.95
CA THR A 4 13.43 15.46 12.47
C THR A 4 12.97 15.35 13.93
N PRO A 5 13.47 16.18 14.89
CA PRO A 5 12.98 16.14 16.27
C PRO A 5 11.53 16.59 16.38
N THR A 6 11.16 17.69 15.71
CA THR A 6 9.80 18.22 15.70
C THR A 6 8.80 17.23 15.10
N LEU A 7 9.16 16.59 13.98
CA LEU A 7 8.37 15.53 13.37
C LEU A 7 8.19 14.35 14.32
N SER A 8 9.26 13.90 14.98
CA SER A 8 9.19 12.78 15.93
C SER A 8 8.26 13.10 17.10
N ILE A 9 8.39 14.29 17.70
CA ILE A 9 7.53 14.73 18.81
C ILE A 9 6.08 14.83 18.35
N THR A 10 5.84 15.45 17.20
CA THR A 10 4.48 15.60 16.65
C THR A 10 3.83 14.25 16.39
N ARG A 11 4.58 13.29 15.83
CA ARG A 11 4.11 11.92 15.63
C ARG A 11 3.75 11.25 16.95
N GLU A 12 4.59 11.36 17.97
CA GLU A 12 4.32 10.76 19.29
C GLU A 12 3.09 11.39 19.97
N ILE A 13 2.93 12.71 19.89
CA ILE A 13 1.74 13.41 20.39
C ILE A 13 0.48 12.91 19.68
N LEU A 14 0.51 12.76 18.36
CA LEU A 14 -0.66 12.31 17.59
C LEU A 14 -0.92 10.80 17.73
N ARG A 15 0.08 10.02 18.15
CA ARG A 15 -0.03 8.56 18.35
C ARG A 15 -0.90 8.21 19.56
N VAL A 16 -1.01 9.09 20.56
CA VAL A 16 -1.80 8.84 21.77
C VAL A 16 -3.32 8.81 21.52
N TYR A 17 -3.75 9.30 20.37
CA TYR A 17 -5.13 9.26 19.90
C TYR A 17 -5.43 7.88 19.32
N ASP A 18 -5.50 6.88 20.19
CA ASP A 18 -5.74 5.47 19.87
C ASP A 18 -6.91 4.91 20.70
N GLN A 19 -7.00 3.58 20.81
CA GLN A 19 -7.99 2.89 21.63
C GLN A 19 -8.05 3.41 23.08
N ARG A 20 -6.90 3.76 23.68
CA ARG A 20 -6.83 4.24 25.07
C ARG A 20 -7.48 5.60 25.21
N PHE A 21 -7.34 6.47 24.21
CA PHE A 21 -8.06 7.74 24.18
C PHE A 21 -9.57 7.52 24.21
N LEU A 22 -10.07 6.52 23.48
CA LEU A 22 -11.49 6.13 23.46
C LEU A 22 -11.97 5.42 24.74
N GLU A 23 -11.09 5.12 25.70
CA GLU A 23 -11.45 4.54 27.00
C GLU A 23 -11.56 5.60 28.11
N VAL A 24 -10.93 6.77 27.90
CA VAL A 24 -10.99 7.91 28.84
C VAL A 24 -12.42 8.48 28.88
N GLU A 25 -12.86 9.07 29.99
CA GLU A 25 -14.19 9.70 30.03
C GLU A 25 -14.27 10.94 29.11
N GLN A 26 -15.43 11.15 28.47
CA GLN A 26 -15.62 12.21 27.47
C GLN A 26 -15.20 13.62 27.93
N PRO A 27 -15.51 14.07 29.18
CA PRO A 27 -15.06 15.39 29.64
C PRO A 27 -13.53 15.51 29.66
N VAL A 28 -12.82 14.44 30.01
CA VAL A 28 -11.36 14.40 30.07
C VAL A 28 -10.77 14.36 28.65
N ARG A 29 -11.37 13.61 27.72
CA ARG A 29 -10.93 13.60 26.31
C ARG A 29 -10.94 15.00 25.69
N ARG A 30 -12.00 15.77 25.93
CA ARG A 30 -12.11 17.15 25.43
C ARG A 30 -10.98 18.03 25.97
N GLN A 31 -10.67 17.91 27.27
CA GLN A 31 -9.53 18.64 27.88
C GLN A 31 -8.19 18.26 27.24
N VAL A 32 -7.96 16.97 26.97
CA VAL A 32 -6.74 16.47 26.31
C VAL A 32 -6.61 17.03 24.89
N VAL A 33 -7.70 17.05 24.12
CA VAL A 33 -7.73 17.62 22.76
C VAL A 33 -7.42 19.12 22.80
N THR A 34 -8.08 19.89 23.67
CA THR A 34 -7.81 21.33 23.81
C THR A 34 -6.37 21.61 24.21
N ALA A 35 -5.81 20.84 25.15
CA ALA A 35 -4.40 20.96 25.53
C ALA A 35 -3.47 20.64 24.35
N THR A 36 -3.79 19.62 23.57
CA THR A 36 -2.99 19.21 22.40
C THR A 36 -3.05 20.24 21.28
N LYS A 37 -4.21 20.86 21.03
CA LYS A 37 -4.34 21.97 20.08
C LYS A 37 -3.34 23.08 20.38
N GLY A 38 -3.17 23.45 21.65
CA GLY A 38 -2.17 24.42 22.09
C GLY A 38 -0.73 23.99 21.77
N MET A 39 -0.41 22.71 21.92
CA MET A 39 0.92 22.17 21.58
C MET A 39 1.16 22.15 20.06
N LEU A 40 0.17 21.74 19.27
CA LEU A 40 0.29 21.64 17.81
C LEU A 40 0.54 22.99 17.15
N GLY A 41 -0.05 24.08 17.67
CA GLY A 41 0.12 25.42 17.10
C GLY A 41 1.57 25.89 16.98
N GLY A 42 2.49 25.36 17.80
CA GLY A 42 3.93 25.65 17.70
C GLY A 42 4.76 24.59 16.97
N LEU A 43 4.22 23.38 16.77
CA LEU A 43 4.96 22.22 16.26
C LEU A 43 4.61 21.88 14.81
N LEU A 44 3.36 22.09 14.41
CA LEU A 44 2.83 21.62 13.12
C LEU A 44 3.02 22.65 12.01
N THR A 45 4.27 22.84 11.59
CA THR A 45 4.57 23.62 10.38
C THR A 45 4.07 22.87 9.13
N ALA A 46 3.91 23.59 8.01
CA ALA A 46 3.49 22.99 6.74
C ALA A 46 4.40 21.83 6.31
N ASP A 47 5.72 21.98 6.48
CA ASP A 47 6.71 20.93 6.16
C ASP A 47 6.53 19.69 7.03
N VAL A 48 6.41 19.88 8.36
CA VAL A 48 6.18 18.76 9.29
C VAL A 48 4.88 18.06 8.96
N ARG A 49 3.81 18.82 8.67
CA ARG A 49 2.49 18.30 8.32
C ARG A 49 2.55 17.40 7.09
N GLN A 50 3.28 17.79 6.04
CA GLN A 50 3.44 16.97 4.83
C GLN A 50 4.25 15.69 5.04
N GLU A 51 5.12 15.65 6.04
CA GLU A 51 5.92 14.45 6.39
C GLU A 51 5.17 13.49 7.33
N LEU A 52 4.02 13.87 7.88
CA LEU A 52 3.16 12.97 8.67
C LEU A 52 2.37 12.02 7.76
N PRO A 53 1.99 10.81 8.20
CA PRO A 53 1.01 9.97 7.48
C PRO A 53 -0.40 10.58 7.50
N GLU A 54 -1.30 10.16 6.60
CA GLU A 54 -2.67 10.71 6.50
C GLU A 54 -3.42 10.67 7.82
N SER A 55 -3.50 9.52 8.49
CA SER A 55 -4.11 9.39 9.82
C SER A 55 -3.68 10.49 10.79
N ALA A 56 -2.38 10.77 10.88
CA ALA A 56 -1.85 11.82 11.75
C ALA A 56 -2.23 13.23 11.25
N ARG A 57 -2.20 13.49 9.94
CA ARG A 57 -2.64 14.78 9.35
C ARG A 57 -4.12 15.04 9.63
N LEU A 58 -4.98 14.02 9.50
CA LEU A 58 -6.42 14.13 9.76
C LEU A 58 -6.73 14.31 11.25
N ARG A 59 -6.04 13.59 12.14
CA ARG A 59 -6.14 13.80 13.59
C ARG A 59 -5.74 15.24 13.96
N ALA A 60 -4.63 15.72 13.41
CA ALA A 60 -4.20 17.10 13.63
C ALA A 60 -5.24 18.11 13.14
N PHE A 61 -5.81 17.91 11.95
CA PHE A 61 -6.91 18.72 11.44
C PHE A 61 -8.11 18.74 12.40
N CYS A 62 -8.54 17.59 12.91
CA CYS A 62 -9.67 17.51 13.86
C CYS A 62 -9.35 18.23 15.17
N ILE A 63 -8.13 18.07 15.70
CA ILE A 63 -7.70 18.71 16.95
C ILE A 63 -7.63 20.24 16.79
N GLU A 64 -7.05 20.74 15.70
CA GLU A 64 -6.94 22.19 15.43
C GLU A 64 -8.30 22.87 15.35
N ASN A 65 -9.28 22.18 14.75
CA ASN A 65 -10.64 22.67 14.53
C ASN A 65 -11.62 22.26 15.64
N GLU A 66 -11.14 21.59 16.69
CA GLU A 66 -11.96 21.13 17.83
C GLU A 66 -13.16 20.25 17.41
N LEU A 67 -12.94 19.41 16.38
CA LEU A 67 -13.89 18.43 15.85
C LEU A 67 -13.84 17.15 16.69
N PHE A 68 -14.35 17.21 17.92
CA PHE A 68 -14.19 16.14 18.91
C PHE A 68 -14.89 14.83 18.49
N GLU A 69 -16.13 14.92 18.02
CA GLU A 69 -16.93 13.74 17.65
C GLU A 69 -16.36 13.07 16.41
N GLU A 70 -15.90 13.86 15.44
CA GLU A 70 -15.27 13.37 14.23
C GLU A 70 -13.89 12.77 14.51
N LEU A 71 -13.12 13.32 15.45
CA LEU A 71 -11.86 12.72 15.90
C LEU A 71 -12.11 11.36 16.54
N GLU A 72 -13.08 11.24 17.45
CA GLU A 72 -13.43 9.96 18.08
C GLU A 72 -13.87 8.93 17.04
N ARG A 73 -14.72 9.35 16.08
CA ARG A 73 -15.16 8.50 14.99
C ARG A 73 -14.02 8.07 14.08
N LEU A 74 -13.13 8.99 13.70
CA LEU A 74 -11.94 8.67 12.90
C LEU A 74 -11.07 7.62 13.58
N ILE A 75 -10.81 7.77 14.88
CA ILE A 75 -10.01 6.79 15.64
C ILE A 75 -10.75 5.43 15.67
N ALA A 76 -12.06 5.44 15.90
CA ALA A 76 -12.85 4.20 15.93
C ALA A 76 -12.86 3.47 14.57
N ASP A 77 -13.03 4.21 13.47
CA ASP A 77 -13.00 3.66 12.11
C ASP A 77 -11.60 3.10 11.77
N GLU A 78 -10.53 3.81 12.12
CA GLU A 78 -9.16 3.33 11.95
C GLU A 78 -8.89 2.03 12.74
N LEU A 79 -9.37 1.94 13.98
CA LEU A 79 -9.22 0.76 14.83
C LEU A 79 -10.01 -0.45 14.32
N ALA A 80 -11.17 -0.21 13.70
CA ALA A 80 -11.95 -1.24 13.01
C ALA A 80 -11.32 -1.67 11.66
N GLY A 81 -10.24 -1.00 11.23
CA GLY A 81 -9.65 -1.19 9.90
C GLY A 81 -10.50 -0.61 8.77
N HIS A 82 -11.52 0.19 9.10
CA HIS A 82 -12.36 0.88 8.14
C HIS A 82 -11.62 2.11 7.64
N LYS A 83 -11.03 1.98 6.45
CA LYS A 83 -10.53 3.13 5.70
C LYS A 83 -11.59 3.51 4.67
N GLU A 84 -12.39 4.53 4.99
CA GLU A 84 -13.40 5.03 4.04
C GLU A 84 -12.71 5.48 2.73
N GLY A 85 -13.45 5.36 1.62
CA GLY A 85 -12.90 5.33 0.27
C GLY A 85 -12.03 6.53 -0.13
N ALA A 86 -11.47 6.46 -1.33
CA ALA A 86 -10.68 7.54 -1.89
C ALA A 86 -11.26 8.04 -3.20
N VAL A 87 -11.07 9.34 -3.48
CA VAL A 87 -11.38 9.94 -4.77
C VAL A 87 -10.09 10.27 -5.51
N VAL A 88 -10.09 10.04 -6.82
CA VAL A 88 -8.96 10.37 -7.69
C VAL A 88 -9.28 11.65 -8.43
N VAL A 89 -8.44 12.68 -8.27
CA VAL A 89 -8.58 13.97 -8.95
C VAL A 89 -7.23 14.38 -9.51
N GLY A 90 -7.12 14.45 -10.84
CA GLY A 90 -5.89 14.88 -11.52
C GLY A 90 -4.67 14.00 -11.21
N GLY A 91 -4.87 12.68 -11.09
CA GLY A 91 -3.80 11.72 -10.77
C GLY A 91 -3.38 11.67 -9.30
N ARG A 92 -4.04 12.45 -8.43
CA ARG A 92 -3.84 12.43 -6.98
C ARG A 92 -5.02 11.76 -6.29
N VAL A 93 -4.73 11.06 -5.21
CA VAL A 93 -5.69 10.26 -4.44
C VAL A 93 -5.94 10.96 -3.13
N TYR A 94 -7.20 11.22 -2.83
CA TYR A 94 -7.62 11.90 -1.61
C TYR A 94 -8.53 10.99 -0.79
N ALA A 95 -8.19 10.79 0.47
CA ALA A 95 -9.05 10.11 1.44
C ALA A 95 -10.34 10.92 1.63
N VAL A 96 -11.48 10.22 1.68
CA VAL A 96 -12.78 10.83 1.92
C VAL A 96 -13.45 10.16 3.10
N TYR A 97 -13.76 10.97 4.11
CA TYR A 97 -14.60 10.59 5.24
C TYR A 97 -15.84 11.49 5.21
N PRO A 98 -17.06 10.97 4.94
CA PRO A 98 -18.26 11.80 4.76
C PRO A 98 -18.60 12.70 5.95
N TYR A 99 -18.12 12.36 7.15
CA TYR A 99 -18.30 13.14 8.37
C TYR A 99 -17.23 14.24 8.56
N LEU A 100 -16.12 14.22 7.83
CA LEU A 100 -15.08 15.26 7.88
C LEU A 100 -15.24 16.26 6.73
N ARG A 101 -15.76 17.44 7.02
CA ARG A 101 -15.93 18.53 6.06
C ARG A 101 -14.78 19.55 6.16
N GLY A 102 -14.44 20.16 5.04
CA GLY A 102 -13.46 21.26 5.00
C GLY A 102 -12.00 20.82 5.17
N VAL A 103 -11.71 19.53 5.11
CA VAL A 103 -10.33 19.00 5.19
C VAL A 103 -9.50 19.57 4.04
N PRO A 104 -8.35 20.23 4.31
CA PRO A 104 -7.44 20.67 3.27
C PRO A 104 -6.97 19.51 2.40
N ARG A 105 -6.87 19.73 1.08
CA ARG A 105 -6.40 18.69 0.14
C ARG A 105 -5.06 18.07 0.55
N GLN A 106 -4.18 18.88 1.13
CA GLN A 106 -2.85 18.47 1.57
C GLN A 106 -2.86 17.48 2.75
N ASP A 107 -3.95 17.45 3.52
CA ASP A 107 -4.13 16.54 4.66
C ASP A 107 -4.79 15.24 4.21
N ALA A 108 -5.76 15.36 3.29
CA ALA A 108 -6.46 14.24 2.69
C ALA A 108 -5.65 13.50 1.61
N ASP A 109 -4.57 14.08 1.08
CA ASP A 109 -3.79 13.45 0.01
C ASP A 109 -3.09 12.18 0.50
N ILE A 110 -3.45 11.03 -0.06
CA ILE A 110 -2.86 9.71 0.23
C ILE A 110 -2.16 9.13 -1.00
N THR A 111 -1.84 9.94 -2.00
CA THR A 111 -1.26 9.49 -3.28
C THR A 111 -0.01 8.64 -3.06
N ALA A 112 0.86 9.04 -2.14
CA ALA A 112 2.08 8.30 -1.81
C ALA A 112 1.84 7.09 -0.89
N GLU A 113 0.66 6.99 -0.26
CA GLU A 113 0.31 5.97 0.72
C GLU A 113 -0.51 4.84 0.11
N VAL A 114 -1.10 5.05 -1.08
CA VAL A 114 -1.81 3.99 -1.82
C VAL A 114 -0.85 3.17 -2.70
N GLY A 115 -0.84 1.87 -2.44
CA GLY A 115 -0.13 0.85 -3.21
C GLY A 115 -1.09 -0.11 -3.93
N VAL A 116 -0.52 -1.15 -4.54
CA VAL A 116 -1.30 -2.27 -5.08
C VAL A 116 -1.61 -3.24 -3.96
N GLU A 117 -2.89 -3.51 -3.72
CA GLU A 117 -3.34 -4.68 -2.98
C GLU A 117 -3.46 -5.85 -3.94
N HIS A 118 -2.78 -6.96 -3.64
CA HIS A 118 -2.80 -8.12 -4.51
C HIS A 118 -2.79 -9.42 -3.72
N VAL A 119 -3.30 -10.49 -4.34
CA VAL A 119 -3.28 -11.84 -3.79
C VAL A 119 -3.06 -12.81 -4.93
N LEU A 120 -2.06 -13.69 -4.82
CA LEU A 120 -1.91 -14.84 -5.71
C LEU A 120 -2.87 -15.93 -5.26
N THR A 121 -3.86 -16.25 -6.09
CA THR A 121 -4.92 -17.22 -5.77
C THR A 121 -4.65 -18.59 -6.39
N GLY A 122 -3.91 -18.65 -7.49
CA GLY A 122 -3.60 -19.91 -8.15
C GLY A 122 -2.34 -19.84 -9.01
N LEU A 123 -1.60 -20.95 -9.00
CA LEU A 123 -0.44 -21.16 -9.86
C LEU A 123 -0.42 -22.61 -10.32
N SER A 124 -0.50 -22.86 -11.62
CA SER A 124 -0.61 -24.22 -12.16
C SER A 124 -0.07 -24.32 -13.57
N TRP A 125 0.27 -25.53 -14.02
CA TRP A 125 0.64 -25.78 -15.40
C TRP A 125 -0.59 -26.20 -16.20
N ASP A 126 -0.78 -25.63 -17.38
CA ASP A 126 -1.74 -26.15 -18.34
C ASP A 126 -1.20 -27.41 -19.04
N ARG A 127 -2.01 -28.03 -19.91
CA ARG A 127 -1.61 -29.24 -20.66
C ARG A 127 -0.54 -28.98 -21.72
N ALA A 128 -0.44 -27.75 -22.22
CA ALA A 128 0.57 -27.33 -23.19
C ALA A 128 1.89 -26.93 -22.49
N GLY A 129 1.89 -26.90 -21.15
CA GLY A 129 3.04 -26.50 -20.38
C GLY A 129 3.22 -24.99 -20.22
N ARG A 130 2.15 -24.20 -20.30
CA ARG A 130 2.18 -22.78 -19.94
C ARG A 130 1.85 -22.62 -18.48
N LEU A 131 2.41 -21.58 -17.86
CA LEU A 131 2.19 -21.30 -16.44
C LEU A 131 0.91 -20.47 -16.31
N LYS A 132 -0.16 -21.09 -15.82
CA LYS A 132 -1.40 -20.43 -15.47
C LYS A 132 -1.24 -19.72 -14.12
N VAL A 133 -1.41 -18.41 -14.12
CA VAL A 133 -1.39 -17.53 -12.95
C VAL A 133 -2.79 -16.97 -12.74
N ALA A 134 -3.32 -17.10 -11.53
CA ALA A 134 -4.58 -16.50 -11.13
C ALA A 134 -4.38 -15.65 -9.88
N GLY A 135 -5.08 -14.52 -9.82
CA GLY A 135 -4.93 -13.59 -8.71
C GLY A 135 -5.98 -12.53 -8.64
N ARG A 136 -5.83 -11.68 -7.63
CA ARG A 136 -6.53 -10.42 -7.46
C ARG A 136 -5.49 -9.30 -7.42
N ALA A 137 -5.78 -8.17 -8.04
CA ALA A 137 -4.99 -6.95 -7.88
C ALA A 137 -5.89 -5.73 -7.99
N ALA A 138 -5.68 -4.73 -7.13
CA ALA A 138 -6.39 -3.45 -7.16
C ALA A 138 -5.52 -2.35 -6.51
N ILE A 139 -5.82 -1.08 -6.73
CA ILE A 139 -5.20 -0.01 -5.96
C ILE A 139 -5.96 0.19 -4.65
N SER A 140 -5.23 0.15 -3.52
CA SER A 140 -5.82 0.29 -2.19
C SER A 140 -6.71 1.53 -2.08
N ARG A 141 -7.89 1.37 -1.46
CA ARG A 141 -8.92 2.41 -1.21
C ARG A 141 -9.55 3.05 -2.46
N VAL A 142 -9.13 2.69 -3.68
CA VAL A 142 -9.68 3.26 -4.93
C VAL A 142 -10.71 2.30 -5.52
N GLN A 143 -11.99 2.69 -5.46
CA GLN A 143 -13.07 1.93 -6.09
C GLN A 143 -13.34 2.47 -7.50
N ALA A 144 -13.31 1.58 -8.50
CA ALA A 144 -13.65 1.91 -9.87
C ALA A 144 -14.40 0.75 -10.55
N ARG A 145 -15.17 1.07 -11.59
CA ARG A 145 -15.91 0.05 -12.38
C ARG A 145 -15.00 -0.81 -13.26
N GLY A 146 -13.80 -0.33 -13.56
CA GLY A 146 -12.83 -1.01 -14.39
C GLY A 146 -11.42 -0.56 -14.05
N GLN A 147 -10.48 -1.45 -14.33
CA GLN A 147 -9.04 -1.26 -14.13
C GLN A 147 -8.29 -2.10 -15.14
N ASP A 148 -7.11 -1.62 -15.53
CA ASP A 148 -6.19 -2.36 -16.36
C ASP A 148 -5.16 -3.03 -15.46
N VAL A 149 -4.95 -4.33 -15.64
CA VAL A 149 -3.96 -5.11 -14.90
C VAL A 149 -2.95 -5.69 -15.88
N GLN A 150 -1.67 -5.60 -15.52
CA GLN A 150 -0.57 -6.17 -16.29
C GLN A 150 0.32 -7.01 -15.37
N LEU A 151 0.78 -8.14 -15.88
CA LEU A 151 1.89 -8.88 -15.28
C LEU A 151 3.16 -8.47 -16.00
N ILE A 152 4.17 -8.07 -15.23
CA ILE A 152 5.45 -7.60 -15.76
C ILE A 152 6.52 -8.58 -15.31
N LEU A 153 7.11 -9.28 -16.27
CA LEU A 153 8.26 -10.16 -16.07
C LEU A 153 9.53 -9.32 -16.25
N ARG A 154 10.47 -9.42 -15.30
CA ARG A 154 11.76 -8.71 -15.36
C ARG A 154 12.95 -9.63 -15.12
N ASP A 155 13.97 -9.53 -15.97
CA ASP A 155 15.29 -10.14 -15.78
C ASP A 155 16.37 -9.08 -16.11
N GLY A 156 16.99 -8.52 -15.07
CA GLY A 156 17.91 -7.39 -15.23
C GLY A 156 17.23 -6.17 -15.91
N ASP A 157 17.74 -5.79 -17.07
CA ASP A 157 17.18 -4.71 -17.90
C ASP A 157 16.08 -5.19 -18.88
N GLU A 158 15.89 -6.51 -19.00
CA GLU A 158 14.87 -7.08 -19.85
C GLU A 158 13.50 -7.04 -19.15
N THR A 159 12.47 -6.65 -19.90
CA THR A 159 11.10 -6.54 -19.38
C THR A 159 10.11 -7.03 -20.42
N ILE A 160 9.23 -7.95 -20.00
CA ILE A 160 8.13 -8.46 -20.80
C ILE A 160 6.82 -8.13 -20.08
N THR A 161 5.87 -7.57 -20.81
CA THR A 161 4.58 -7.12 -20.24
C THR A 161 3.44 -7.92 -20.84
N HIS A 162 2.60 -8.46 -19.98
CA HIS A 162 1.41 -9.20 -20.35
C HIS A 162 0.16 -8.46 -19.88
N PRO A 163 -0.65 -7.88 -20.79
CA PRO A 163 -1.94 -7.33 -20.42
C PRO A 163 -2.89 -8.46 -20.02
N VAL A 164 -3.57 -8.29 -18.90
CA VAL A 164 -4.46 -9.30 -18.35
C VAL A 164 -5.90 -8.80 -18.33
N SER A 165 -6.80 -9.62 -18.86
CA SER A 165 -8.24 -9.36 -18.73
C SER A 165 -8.70 -9.62 -17.31
N THR A 166 -9.45 -8.66 -16.74
CA THR A 166 -9.97 -8.72 -15.38
C THR A 166 -11.47 -8.90 -15.37
N SER A 167 -11.97 -9.57 -14.33
CA SER A 167 -13.39 -9.58 -13.96
C SER A 167 -13.51 -8.91 -12.59
N GLY A 168 -13.70 -7.59 -12.59
CA GLY A 168 -13.54 -6.78 -11.39
C GLY A 168 -12.06 -6.70 -10.99
N GLU A 169 -11.73 -7.22 -9.81
CA GLU A 169 -10.35 -7.24 -9.31
C GLU A 169 -9.60 -8.54 -9.61
N GLU A 170 -10.32 -9.57 -10.03
CA GLU A 170 -9.79 -10.91 -10.25
C GLU A 170 -9.31 -11.08 -11.69
N PHE A 171 -8.28 -11.91 -11.85
CA PHE A 171 -7.75 -12.26 -13.15
C PHE A 171 -7.21 -13.68 -13.21
N GLU A 172 -7.17 -14.20 -14.43
CA GLU A 172 -6.50 -15.43 -14.78
C GLU A 172 -5.74 -15.22 -16.09
N TYR A 173 -4.47 -15.65 -16.12
CA TYR A 173 -3.61 -15.47 -17.27
C TYR A 173 -2.73 -16.69 -17.50
N LEU A 174 -2.50 -17.03 -18.77
CA LEU A 174 -1.53 -18.03 -19.18
C LEU A 174 -0.24 -17.31 -19.54
N LEU A 175 0.74 -17.32 -18.63
CA LEU A 175 2.05 -16.75 -18.88
C LEU A 175 2.78 -17.53 -19.97
N GLU A 176 3.21 -16.80 -20.99
CA GLU A 176 4.17 -17.25 -21.98
C GLU A 176 5.55 -16.99 -21.40
N LEU A 177 6.19 -18.07 -20.95
CA LEU A 177 7.50 -17.97 -20.35
C LEU A 177 8.59 -17.82 -21.43
N PRO A 178 9.62 -16.99 -21.18
CA PRO A 178 10.80 -16.90 -22.04
C PRO A 178 11.56 -18.24 -22.10
N GLU A 179 12.47 -18.37 -23.06
CA GLU A 179 13.24 -19.60 -23.22
C GLU A 179 14.27 -19.83 -22.11
N THR A 180 14.85 -18.75 -21.56
CA THR A 180 15.87 -18.82 -20.49
C THR A 180 15.74 -17.63 -19.55
N GLY A 181 16.49 -17.62 -18.44
CA GLY A 181 16.67 -16.46 -17.58
C GLY A 181 16.10 -16.63 -16.18
N LEU A 182 16.18 -15.55 -15.40
CA LEU A 182 15.63 -15.47 -14.05
C LEU A 182 14.69 -14.28 -13.92
N TRP A 183 13.41 -14.58 -13.90
CA TRP A 183 12.36 -13.59 -14.04
C TRP A 183 11.67 -13.33 -12.71
N THR A 184 11.58 -12.07 -12.29
CA THR A 184 10.64 -11.65 -11.25
C THR A 184 9.31 -11.26 -11.87
N VAL A 185 8.20 -11.49 -11.17
CA VAL A 185 6.87 -11.10 -11.62
C VAL A 185 6.33 -10.00 -10.74
N ASP A 186 6.14 -8.83 -11.34
CA ASP A 186 5.41 -7.72 -10.75
C ASP A 186 3.97 -7.68 -11.29
N VAL A 187 3.05 -7.16 -10.50
CA VAL A 187 1.71 -6.80 -10.95
C VAL A 187 1.60 -5.29 -10.99
N GLU A 188 1.08 -4.78 -12.10
CA GLU A 188 0.77 -3.38 -12.28
C GLU A 188 -0.73 -3.20 -12.44
N VAL A 189 -1.26 -2.19 -11.73
CA VAL A 189 -2.66 -1.80 -11.82
C VAL A 189 -2.73 -0.35 -12.26
N THR A 190 -3.54 -0.09 -13.28
CA THR A 190 -3.91 1.25 -13.71
C THR A 190 -5.41 1.47 -13.55
N VAL A 191 -5.78 2.50 -12.80
CA VAL A 191 -7.19 2.86 -12.56
C VAL A 191 -7.33 4.38 -12.46
N LEU A 192 -8.28 4.97 -13.19
CA LEU A 192 -8.53 6.42 -13.20
C LEU A 192 -7.26 7.28 -13.45
N GLY A 193 -6.34 6.78 -14.29
CA GLY A 193 -5.05 7.43 -14.61
C GLY A 193 -3.96 7.27 -13.53
N LEU A 194 -4.25 6.56 -12.44
CA LEU A 194 -3.28 6.20 -11.42
C LEU A 194 -2.65 4.85 -11.75
N ARG A 195 -1.32 4.80 -11.84
CA ARG A 195 -0.54 3.58 -12.10
C ARG A 195 0.28 3.21 -10.87
N ARG A 196 0.20 1.95 -10.43
CA ARG A 196 0.98 1.41 -9.31
C ARG A 196 1.46 0.01 -9.64
N THR A 197 2.62 -0.34 -9.12
CA THR A 197 3.27 -1.63 -9.36
C THR A 197 3.71 -2.24 -8.03
N ALA A 198 3.64 -3.56 -7.89
CA ALA A 198 4.13 -4.27 -6.71
C ALA A 198 4.63 -5.69 -7.06
N PRO A 199 5.59 -6.24 -6.30
CA PRO A 199 6.02 -7.63 -6.46
C PRO A 199 4.88 -8.62 -6.22
N PHE A 200 4.50 -9.35 -7.27
CA PHE A 200 3.38 -10.27 -7.20
C PHE A 200 3.79 -11.59 -6.54
N GLY A 201 2.87 -12.28 -5.85
CA GLY A 201 3.14 -13.54 -5.16
C GLY A 201 3.69 -13.43 -3.74
N THR A 202 3.98 -12.24 -3.24
CA THR A 202 4.34 -12.00 -1.81
C THR A 202 3.17 -12.29 -0.86
N VAL A 203 1.94 -12.06 -1.33
CA VAL A 203 0.68 -12.37 -0.63
C VAL A 203 -0.04 -13.49 -1.39
N ARG A 204 -0.48 -14.52 -0.67
CA ARG A 204 -1.10 -15.73 -1.21
C ARG A 204 -2.43 -15.98 -0.53
N ALA A 205 -3.39 -16.53 -1.27
CA ALA A 205 -4.66 -16.95 -0.71
C ALA A 205 -4.49 -18.08 0.30
N ASP A 206 -5.42 -18.18 1.25
CA ASP A 206 -5.45 -19.30 2.19
C ASP A 206 -5.59 -20.63 1.44
N GLY A 207 -4.78 -21.63 1.85
CA GLY A 207 -4.76 -22.94 1.20
C GLY A 207 -4.07 -22.95 -0.17
N PHE A 208 -3.34 -21.90 -0.55
CA PHE A 208 -2.56 -21.85 -1.79
C PHE A 208 -1.64 -23.07 -1.93
N LYS A 209 -1.68 -23.69 -3.12
CA LYS A 209 -0.86 -24.86 -3.45
C LYS A 209 0.22 -24.47 -4.44
N ASN A 210 1.46 -24.84 -4.14
CA ASN A 210 2.54 -24.72 -5.09
C ASN A 210 2.25 -25.59 -6.32
N PRO A 211 2.57 -25.11 -7.54
CA PRO A 211 2.45 -25.91 -8.75
C PRO A 211 3.38 -27.12 -8.68
N LYS A 212 3.09 -28.14 -9.49
CA LYS A 212 4.01 -29.27 -9.65
C LYS A 212 5.34 -28.77 -10.22
N VAL A 213 6.43 -29.31 -9.68
CA VAL A 213 7.78 -29.08 -10.21
C VAL A 213 7.82 -29.56 -11.65
N ARG A 214 8.50 -28.79 -12.50
CA ARG A 214 8.73 -29.12 -13.89
C ARG A 214 10.21 -29.05 -14.19
N GLU A 215 10.70 -30.00 -14.97
CA GLU A 215 12.09 -30.00 -15.44
C GLU A 215 12.38 -28.72 -16.23
N GLY A 216 13.58 -28.15 -16.00
CA GLY A 216 14.00 -26.89 -16.63
C GLY A 216 13.42 -25.62 -16.01
N VAL A 217 12.43 -25.71 -15.10
CA VAL A 217 11.81 -24.53 -14.48
C VAL A 217 11.85 -24.57 -12.96
N THR A 218 12.36 -23.50 -12.35
CA THR A 218 12.35 -23.27 -10.90
C THR A 218 11.36 -22.15 -10.56
N LEU A 219 10.55 -22.36 -9.53
CA LEU A 219 9.63 -21.34 -9.02
C LEU A 219 9.96 -21.06 -7.55
N ASP A 220 10.17 -19.79 -7.20
CA ASP A 220 10.34 -19.33 -5.81
C ASP A 220 9.22 -18.32 -5.48
N LEU A 221 8.70 -18.42 -4.25
CA LEU A 221 7.59 -17.61 -3.72
C LEU A 221 7.96 -16.98 -2.36
N SER A 222 9.25 -16.93 -2.01
CA SER A 222 9.72 -16.44 -0.70
C SER A 222 9.69 -14.91 -0.59
N GLU A 223 10.00 -14.20 -1.68
CA GLU A 223 10.03 -12.73 -1.75
C GLU A 223 9.15 -12.17 -2.89
N GLY A 224 8.27 -13.00 -3.45
CA GLY A 224 7.51 -12.74 -4.66
C GLY A 224 7.58 -13.94 -5.60
N LEU A 225 6.91 -13.89 -6.74
CA LEU A 225 6.97 -14.92 -7.78
C LEU A 225 8.21 -14.73 -8.63
N TRP A 226 9.15 -15.67 -8.48
CA TRP A 226 10.37 -15.77 -9.28
C TRP A 226 10.30 -17.03 -10.14
N ILE A 227 10.77 -16.92 -11.38
CA ILE A 227 10.72 -17.98 -12.38
C ILE A 227 12.11 -18.11 -13.00
N GLY A 228 12.83 -19.17 -12.65
CA GLY A 228 14.10 -19.53 -13.27
C GLY A 228 13.91 -20.56 -14.37
N ILE A 229 14.51 -20.35 -15.54
CA ILE A 229 14.40 -21.24 -16.70
C ILE A 229 15.81 -21.64 -17.17
N ASP A 230 16.03 -22.94 -17.39
CA ASP A 230 17.28 -23.55 -17.89
C ASP A 230 18.54 -23.14 -17.10
N GLY A 231 18.52 -23.40 -15.79
CA GLY A 231 19.70 -23.21 -14.92
C GLY A 231 19.82 -21.82 -14.28
N GLY A 232 18.86 -20.93 -14.54
CA GLY A 232 18.64 -19.73 -13.72
C GLY A 232 18.26 -20.13 -12.30
N ALA A 233 19.25 -20.37 -11.43
CA ALA A 233 18.99 -20.53 -10.02
C ALA A 233 18.61 -19.16 -9.44
N PRO A 234 17.58 -19.07 -8.57
CA PRO A 234 17.31 -17.83 -7.85
C PRO A 234 18.58 -17.40 -7.10
N PRO A 235 18.87 -16.09 -6.96
CA PRO A 235 20.05 -15.61 -6.26
C PRO A 235 20.10 -16.27 -4.89
N ALA A 236 21.28 -16.82 -4.55
CA ALA A 236 21.51 -17.36 -3.24
C ALA A 236 21.14 -16.29 -2.21
N ARG A 237 20.19 -16.64 -1.32
CA ARG A 237 19.61 -15.78 -0.28
C ARG A 237 20.60 -14.70 0.18
N PRO A 238 20.36 -13.40 -0.07
CA PRO A 238 21.06 -12.40 0.71
C PRO A 238 20.67 -12.63 2.18
N ARG A 239 21.66 -12.87 3.05
CA ARG A 239 21.49 -12.72 4.49
C ARG A 239 20.89 -11.34 4.70
N ARG A 240 19.64 -11.26 5.17
CA ARG A 240 18.91 -10.01 5.46
C ARG A 240 19.83 -9.04 6.22
N PHE A 241 20.48 -8.13 5.50
CA PHE A 241 21.10 -6.95 6.04
C PHE A 241 20.07 -5.85 5.86
N TRP A 242 19.45 -5.47 6.96
CA TRP A 242 18.65 -4.25 7.02
C TRP A 242 19.62 -3.07 6.96
N GLU A 243 19.97 -2.61 5.75
CA GLU A 243 20.55 -1.28 5.59
C GLU A 243 19.42 -0.28 5.38
N PHE A 244 19.15 0.50 6.43
CA PHE A 244 18.35 1.72 6.32
C PHE A 244 19.11 2.72 5.44
N GLY A 245 18.88 2.64 4.12
CA GLY A 245 19.37 3.60 3.15
C GLY A 245 18.77 4.98 3.41
N ARG A 246 19.52 5.84 4.10
CA ARG A 246 19.28 7.29 4.12
C ARG A 246 19.51 7.83 2.71
N SER A 247 18.43 8.12 1.99
CA SER A 247 18.52 8.92 0.77
C SER A 247 18.99 10.34 1.13
N ARG A 248 20.22 10.67 0.72
CA ARG A 248 20.70 12.05 0.62
C ARG A 248 20.13 12.65 -0.66
N ARG A 249 19.44 13.78 -0.53
CA ARG A 249 18.98 14.62 -1.65
C ARG A 249 20.18 15.09 -2.47
N ALA A 250 20.02 15.10 -3.79
CA ALA A 250 20.62 16.11 -4.67
C ALA A 250 19.63 17.27 -4.81
#